data_AF-A0A8C8ZUQ1-F1
#
_entry.id   AF-A0A8C8ZUQ1-F1
#
_cell.length_a   1.000
_cell.length_b   1.000
_cell.length_c   1.000
_cell.angle_alpha   90.00
_cell.angle_beta   90.00
_cell.angle_gamma   90.00
#
_symmetry.space_group_name_H-M   'P 1'
#
loop_
_entity.id
_entity.type
_entity.pdbx_description
1 polymer ?
#
loop_
_entity_poly.entity_id
_entity_poly.type
_entity_poly.pdbx_seq_one_letter_code
_entity_poly.pdbx_strand_id
1 'polypeptide(L)'
;MSQEGDYGRWTISSSDESEDEKPELDKPSTSSLPHAGQGATNEPRYTCSEARKAAHRRKVSPMKFSNTDLGSPPKKQKSGSQEYLGWCLSSSDDELQPETAQKQAEKVAVKEEEDISAPKDGTAQRTGNLGPPACHRLKEEENEYETSGEGQDIWDMLDKGNPFQFYLTRVSGIKPKYNSGAFHIKDILSPLFGTLVSSAQFNYCFDVDWLIKQYPPEFRKKPILLVHGDKREAKARLHAEAKPYENISLCQAKLDIAFGTHHTKMMLLLYEEGLRVVIHTSNLIREDWHQKTQGIWLSPLYPRIVHGTHTSGESTTHFKADLISYLMAYNAPSLKDWIDIIHEHDLSETKVYLIGSTPGRFQGSQKDNWGHFRLRKLLKEHASSMPAAESWPVVGQFSSIGSLGADESKWLSSEFKESLLTLGKESKTLGKSAVPLHLIYPSVENVRTSLEGYPAGGSLPYGIQTAEKQNWLHSYFHKWSAETSGRSRAMPHIKTYMRPSPDFSNIAWFLVTSANLSKAAWGALEKNGTQLMIRSYELGVLFLPSAFGLDSFRVKQKFFSGNQESATFPVPYDLPPELYGSKDRPWIWNIPYVKAPDTHGNMWVPS
;
A
#
# COMPACT_ATOMS: atom_id res chain seq x y z
N MET A 1 -66.50 7.42 27.87
CA MET A 1 -65.53 7.24 28.97
C MET A 1 -64.17 7.60 28.38
N SER A 2 -63.90 8.91 28.31
CA SER A 2 -63.09 9.67 29.28
C SER A 2 -61.61 9.52 28.93
N GLN A 3 -61.11 10.41 28.07
CA GLN A 3 -60.32 11.62 28.42
C GLN A 3 -58.84 11.25 28.59
N GLU A 4 -57.83 11.96 28.11
CA GLU A 4 -57.62 13.24 27.41
C GLU A 4 -56.14 13.13 26.96
N GLY A 5 -55.74 13.51 25.76
CA GLY A 5 -55.63 14.89 25.27
C GLY A 5 -54.14 15.08 24.88
N ASP A 6 -53.74 15.94 23.97
CA ASP A 6 -54.48 16.83 23.08
C ASP A 6 -53.47 17.40 22.07
N TYR A 7 -53.94 17.62 20.85
CA TYR A 7 -53.52 18.59 19.82
C TYR A 7 -52.01 18.83 19.52
N GLY A 8 -51.58 18.96 18.26
CA GLY A 8 -52.31 19.12 17.02
C GLY A 8 -51.43 19.74 15.92
N ARG A 9 -51.73 19.32 14.69
CA ARG A 9 -51.74 20.05 13.40
C ARG A 9 -50.46 20.74 12.89
N TRP A 10 -49.85 20.21 11.81
CA TRP A 10 -50.12 20.48 10.37
C TRP A 10 -49.69 21.93 10.00
N THR A 11 -48.83 22.20 9.00
CA THR A 11 -49.19 22.18 7.58
C THR A 11 -47.98 22.25 6.62
N ILE A 12 -48.16 21.58 5.48
CA ILE A 12 -47.56 21.88 4.17
C ILE A 12 -48.22 23.16 3.63
N SER A 13 -47.47 24.02 2.93
CA SER A 13 -48.05 25.01 2.02
C SER A 13 -47.35 24.98 0.67
N SER A 14 -48.16 24.75 -0.35
CA SER A 14 -47.95 24.94 -1.79
C SER A 14 -48.38 26.36 -2.23
N SER A 15 -48.31 26.61 -3.55
CA SER A 15 -48.87 27.70 -4.40
C SER A 15 -47.88 28.81 -4.78
N ASP A 16 -47.87 29.41 -5.97
CA ASP A 16 -48.45 29.14 -7.31
C ASP A 16 -47.80 30.13 -8.30
N GLU A 17 -47.76 29.74 -9.59
CA GLU A 17 -47.98 30.52 -10.84
C GLU A 17 -47.55 32.01 -10.97
N SER A 18 -46.78 32.33 -12.02
CA SER A 18 -47.25 33.13 -13.19
C SER A 18 -46.10 33.61 -14.10
N GLU A 19 -46.50 33.84 -15.35
CA GLU A 19 -45.74 34.00 -16.59
C GLU A 19 -45.13 35.40 -16.80
N ASP A 20 -44.25 35.44 -17.82
CA ASP A 20 -44.12 36.48 -18.86
C ASP A 20 -42.96 37.51 -18.90
N GLU A 21 -42.46 37.57 -20.14
CA GLU A 21 -41.76 38.62 -20.90
C GLU A 21 -40.22 38.89 -20.78
N LYS A 22 -39.54 38.50 -21.87
CA LYS A 22 -38.32 39.09 -22.44
C LYS A 22 -38.54 40.58 -22.85
N PRO A 23 -37.47 41.38 -23.02
CA PRO A 23 -36.93 41.54 -24.38
C PRO A 23 -35.39 41.53 -24.48
N GLU A 24 -34.94 41.17 -25.68
CA GLU A 24 -33.58 41.15 -26.22
C GLU A 24 -33.41 42.40 -27.14
N LEU A 25 -32.26 43.09 -27.19
CA LEU A 25 -31.27 43.17 -28.31
C LEU A 25 -30.63 44.59 -28.21
N ASP A 26 -29.34 44.85 -28.50
CA ASP A 26 -28.72 44.79 -29.82
C ASP A 26 -27.19 44.94 -29.77
N LYS A 27 -26.52 44.30 -30.74
CA LYS A 27 -25.17 44.65 -31.24
C LYS A 27 -25.30 45.64 -32.41
N PRO A 28 -24.19 46.22 -32.87
CA PRO A 28 -23.96 46.14 -34.32
C PRO A 28 -22.55 45.67 -34.71
N SER A 29 -22.51 44.99 -35.85
CA SER A 29 -21.34 44.53 -36.60
C SER A 29 -20.99 45.51 -37.72
N THR A 30 -19.73 45.48 -38.19
CA THR A 30 -19.19 45.71 -39.57
C THR A 30 -17.67 45.96 -39.40
N SER A 31 -16.71 45.58 -40.25
CA SER A 31 -16.63 45.01 -41.60
C SER A 31 -15.18 44.48 -41.85
N SER A 32 -15.00 43.80 -42.98
CA SER A 32 -13.91 42.94 -43.50
C SER A 32 -12.62 43.61 -44.07
N LEU A 33 -11.44 42.94 -43.85
CA LEU A 33 -10.23 42.58 -44.69
C LEU A 33 -9.64 43.55 -45.77
N PRO A 34 -8.37 43.44 -46.28
CA PRO A 34 -7.36 42.34 -46.19
C PRO A 34 -5.83 42.71 -46.01
N HIS A 35 -5.02 41.64 -45.83
CA HIS A 35 -3.60 41.39 -46.23
C HIS A 35 -2.34 41.95 -45.50
N ALA A 36 -1.58 40.95 -44.98
CA ALA A 36 -0.14 40.66 -45.12
C ALA A 36 0.93 41.47 -44.36
N GLY A 37 1.70 40.77 -43.50
CA GLY A 37 3.00 41.22 -43.00
C GLY A 37 3.49 40.42 -41.78
N GLN A 38 4.65 39.78 -41.92
CA GLN A 38 5.33 38.92 -40.93
C GLN A 38 5.67 39.63 -39.62
N GLY A 39 5.66 38.91 -38.49
CA GLY A 39 6.23 39.38 -37.23
C GLY A 39 6.09 38.37 -36.08
N ALA A 40 7.22 37.91 -35.56
CA ALA A 40 7.35 36.82 -34.60
C ALA A 40 6.65 37.04 -33.25
N THR A 41 6.17 35.94 -32.67
CA THR A 41 5.57 35.80 -31.34
C THR A 41 6.61 36.05 -30.23
N ASN A 42 6.30 36.98 -29.32
CA ASN A 42 7.01 37.14 -28.04
C ASN A 42 6.09 36.67 -26.90
N GLU A 43 6.29 35.44 -26.45
CA GLU A 43 5.83 34.97 -25.14
C GLU A 43 6.78 35.49 -24.04
N PRO A 44 6.28 35.89 -22.86
CA PRO A 44 7.14 36.24 -21.75
C PRO A 44 7.79 34.99 -21.15
N ARG A 45 9.08 34.82 -21.44
CA ARG A 45 9.97 33.85 -20.78
C ARG A 45 10.12 34.20 -19.29
N TYR A 46 9.47 33.44 -18.42
CA TYR A 46 9.78 33.43 -17.00
C TYR A 46 11.16 32.80 -16.78
N THR A 47 12.08 33.61 -16.23
CA THR A 47 13.46 33.22 -15.97
C THR A 47 13.58 32.65 -14.55
N CYS A 48 13.92 31.36 -14.51
CA CYS A 48 14.73 30.65 -13.51
C CYS A 48 14.99 31.36 -12.14
N SER A 49 14.32 30.88 -11.10
CA SER A 49 14.29 31.48 -9.76
C SER A 49 15.48 31.12 -8.84
N GLU A 50 15.66 31.98 -7.83
CA GLU A 50 16.70 32.14 -6.80
C GLU A 50 17.33 30.88 -6.17
N ALA A 51 16.67 29.72 -6.23
CA ALA A 51 17.17 28.46 -5.65
C ALA A 51 18.52 28.02 -6.24
N ARG A 52 18.75 28.26 -7.55
CA ARG A 52 20.03 27.95 -8.21
C ARG A 52 21.20 28.81 -7.72
N LYS A 53 20.92 30.07 -7.31
CA LYS A 53 21.95 30.99 -6.81
C LYS A 53 22.36 30.65 -5.37
N ALA A 54 21.45 30.14 -4.56
CA ALA A 54 21.72 29.73 -3.18
C ALA A 54 22.57 28.45 -3.09
N ALA A 55 22.28 27.45 -3.93
CA ALA A 55 23.06 26.21 -3.99
C ALA A 55 24.50 26.44 -4.46
N HIS A 56 24.70 27.38 -5.39
CA HIS A 56 26.04 27.67 -5.91
C HIS A 56 26.93 28.41 -4.90
N ARG A 57 26.37 29.31 -4.07
CA ARG A 57 27.14 30.01 -3.01
C ARG A 57 27.61 29.06 -1.90
N ARG A 58 26.83 28.04 -1.57
CA ARG A 58 27.18 27.05 -0.53
C ARG A 58 28.29 26.06 -0.96
N LYS A 59 28.52 25.89 -2.27
CA LYS A 59 29.66 25.10 -2.80
C LYS A 59 31.00 25.83 -2.76
N VAL A 60 31.01 27.17 -2.79
CA VAL A 60 32.23 27.96 -2.98
C VAL A 60 32.89 28.36 -1.64
N SER A 61 32.18 28.24 -0.51
CA SER A 61 32.74 28.56 0.81
C SER A 61 32.12 27.71 1.94
N PRO A 62 32.68 26.53 2.23
CA PRO A 62 32.28 25.74 3.39
C PRO A 62 32.73 26.46 4.68
N MET A 63 31.77 26.85 5.53
CA MET A 63 32.10 27.42 6.86
C MET A 63 32.76 26.34 7.74
N LYS A 64 33.95 26.65 8.27
CA LYS A 64 34.63 25.85 9.28
C LYS A 64 34.10 26.23 10.66
N PHE A 65 33.68 25.24 11.45
CA PHE A 65 33.44 25.40 12.89
C PHE A 65 34.46 24.58 13.69
N SER A 66 35.06 25.23 14.68
CA SER A 66 36.06 24.72 15.60
C SER A 66 35.41 24.04 16.82
N ASN A 67 35.93 22.87 17.19
CA ASN A 67 35.60 22.14 18.42
C ASN A 67 36.36 22.69 19.63
N THR A 68 35.69 22.79 20.78
CA THR A 68 36.32 22.70 22.10
C THR A 68 35.33 22.14 23.14
N ASP A 69 35.70 20.96 23.64
CA ASP A 69 35.66 20.41 25.01
C ASP A 69 34.40 19.99 25.79
N LEU A 70 34.66 18.93 26.57
CA LEU A 70 33.97 18.30 27.73
C LEU A 70 32.95 17.19 27.37
N GLY A 71 32.99 15.94 27.87
CA GLY A 71 33.82 15.22 28.85
C GLY A 71 33.06 13.93 29.25
N SER A 72 33.69 12.75 29.20
CA SER A 72 33.17 11.45 29.72
C SER A 72 33.45 11.30 31.24
N PRO A 73 32.96 10.30 32.06
CA PRO A 73 32.64 8.87 31.77
C PRO A 73 31.52 8.28 32.72
N PRO A 74 31.44 6.97 33.16
CA PRO A 74 31.80 5.66 32.60
C PRO A 74 30.62 4.61 32.57
N LYS A 75 30.95 3.43 31.99
CA LYS A 75 30.14 2.22 31.70
C LYS A 75 29.74 1.35 32.92
N LYS A 76 28.62 0.61 32.79
CA LYS A 76 28.40 -0.72 33.41
C LYS A 76 27.72 -1.68 32.42
N GLN A 77 28.27 -2.88 32.31
CA GLN A 77 27.78 -4.03 31.53
C GLN A 77 26.74 -4.86 32.32
N LYS A 78 25.76 -5.44 31.62
CA LYS A 78 25.37 -6.86 31.78
C LYS A 78 24.42 -7.33 30.65
N SER A 79 24.68 -8.57 30.22
CA SER A 79 23.88 -9.57 29.45
C SER A 79 22.42 -9.23 29.11
N GLY A 80 21.88 -9.47 27.91
CA GLY A 80 22.18 -10.53 26.94
C GLY A 80 20.99 -11.50 26.90
N SER A 81 20.03 -11.26 26.02
CA SER A 81 18.98 -12.22 25.61
C SER A 81 18.49 -11.87 24.21
N GLN A 82 18.91 -12.67 23.23
CA GLN A 82 18.24 -12.85 21.94
C GLN A 82 16.84 -13.40 22.20
N GLU A 83 15.83 -12.94 21.46
CA GLU A 83 14.87 -13.80 20.73
C GLU A 83 13.74 -13.01 20.04
N TYR A 84 13.74 -13.17 18.71
CA TYR A 84 12.64 -13.25 17.74
C TYR A 84 11.45 -12.27 17.78
N LEU A 85 11.37 -11.47 16.71
CA LEU A 85 10.22 -10.67 16.28
C LEU A 85 9.05 -11.60 15.87
N GLY A 86 8.18 -11.92 16.82
CA GLY A 86 6.92 -12.62 16.57
C GLY A 86 5.93 -11.70 15.85
N TRP A 87 5.61 -12.02 14.60
CA TRP A 87 4.58 -11.38 13.79
C TRP A 87 3.20 -11.64 14.43
N CYS A 88 2.57 -10.61 14.97
CA CYS A 88 1.22 -10.69 15.51
C CYS A 88 0.20 -10.76 14.36
N LEU A 89 -0.13 -11.96 13.92
CA LEU A 89 -1.24 -12.19 13.00
C LEU A 89 -2.53 -12.43 13.79
N SER A 90 -3.47 -11.53 13.57
CA SER A 90 -4.85 -11.64 14.01
C SER A 90 -5.60 -12.63 13.12
N SER A 91 -5.51 -13.93 13.44
CA SER A 91 -6.39 -14.96 12.87
C SER A 91 -7.81 -14.77 13.40
N SER A 92 -8.77 -14.57 12.49
CA SER A 92 -10.20 -14.49 12.77
C SER A 92 -10.78 -15.90 12.85
N ASP A 93 -10.56 -16.60 13.96
CA ASP A 93 -11.33 -17.79 14.32
C ASP A 93 -11.85 -17.60 15.74
N ASP A 94 -13.15 -17.31 15.83
CA ASP A 94 -14.05 -17.72 16.92
C ASP A 94 -15.45 -17.15 16.61
N GLU A 95 -16.28 -17.93 15.91
CA GLU A 95 -17.72 -17.79 16.00
C GLU A 95 -18.22 -18.67 17.14
N LEU A 96 -18.87 -18.02 18.11
CA LEU A 96 -19.50 -18.62 19.29
C LEU A 96 -20.46 -19.75 18.90
N GLN A 97 -20.25 -20.94 19.45
CA GLN A 97 -21.30 -21.96 19.54
C GLN A 97 -22.14 -21.75 20.81
N PRO A 98 -23.47 -21.98 20.77
CA PRO A 98 -24.31 -21.87 21.95
C PRO A 98 -24.16 -23.09 22.87
N GLU A 99 -23.95 -22.83 24.17
CA GLU A 99 -24.02 -23.82 25.24
C GLU A 99 -25.45 -24.38 25.39
N THR A 100 -25.59 -25.71 25.47
CA THR A 100 -25.96 -26.43 26.73
C THR A 100 -26.35 -27.88 26.44
N ALA A 101 -25.67 -28.82 27.10
CA ALA A 101 -26.29 -29.92 27.86
C ALA A 101 -25.21 -30.71 28.63
N GLN A 102 -25.27 -30.61 29.95
CA GLN A 102 -24.48 -31.38 30.92
C GLN A 102 -24.74 -32.89 30.79
N LYS A 103 -23.70 -33.71 31.03
CA LYS A 103 -23.82 -34.91 31.88
C LYS A 103 -22.47 -35.50 32.32
N GLN A 104 -22.30 -35.45 33.65
CA GLN A 104 -21.73 -36.42 34.60
C GLN A 104 -20.31 -36.97 34.42
N ALA A 105 -19.57 -36.81 35.52
CA ALA A 105 -18.27 -37.39 35.82
C ALA A 105 -18.39 -38.84 36.32
N GLU A 106 -17.41 -39.68 35.97
CA GLU A 106 -17.04 -40.86 36.74
C GLU A 106 -15.52 -40.93 36.92
N LYS A 107 -15.13 -41.09 38.19
CA LYS A 107 -13.77 -41.39 38.66
C LYS A 107 -13.54 -42.89 38.59
N VAL A 108 -12.37 -43.34 38.13
CA VAL A 108 -11.77 -44.61 38.59
C VAL A 108 -10.25 -44.43 38.78
N ALA A 109 -9.76 -45.08 39.83
CA ALA A 109 -8.51 -44.87 40.53
C ALA A 109 -7.29 -45.64 39.96
N VAL A 110 -6.12 -45.03 40.19
CA VAL A 110 -4.81 -45.55 40.64
C VAL A 110 -4.53 -47.06 40.53
N LYS A 111 -3.36 -47.38 39.94
CA LYS A 111 -2.43 -48.39 40.47
C LYS A 111 -0.97 -48.03 40.12
N GLU A 112 -0.16 -47.85 41.16
CA GLU A 112 1.31 -47.84 41.16
C GLU A 112 1.85 -49.28 41.27
N GLU A 113 3.07 -49.50 40.78
CA GLU A 113 4.14 -50.45 41.21
C GLU A 113 5.12 -50.60 40.02
N GLU A 114 6.44 -50.74 40.12
CA GLU A 114 7.47 -50.50 41.14
C GLU A 114 8.83 -50.61 40.39
N ASP A 115 9.85 -49.95 40.94
CA ASP A 115 11.28 -49.89 40.56
C ASP A 115 11.97 -51.26 40.38
N ILE A 116 12.94 -51.40 39.44
CA ILE A 116 14.20 -52.17 39.62
C ILE A 116 15.38 -51.62 38.76
N SER A 117 16.35 -51.03 39.47
CA SER A 117 17.83 -50.95 39.36
C SER A 117 18.64 -51.09 38.05
N ALA A 118 19.64 -50.20 37.95
CA ALA A 118 20.84 -50.22 37.09
C ALA A 118 21.94 -51.22 37.53
N PRO A 119 23.03 -51.32 36.73
CA PRO A 119 24.37 -51.35 37.32
C PRO A 119 25.35 -50.33 36.69
N LYS A 120 26.34 -49.95 37.52
CA LYS A 120 27.45 -49.00 37.26
C LYS A 120 28.77 -49.72 36.94
N ASP A 121 29.74 -48.89 36.53
CA ASP A 121 31.22 -48.99 36.59
C ASP A 121 31.90 -49.21 35.23
N GLY A 122 32.95 -48.47 34.83
CA GLY A 122 33.87 -47.65 35.64
C GLY A 122 34.65 -46.58 34.86
N THR A 123 35.47 -45.89 35.65
CA THR A 123 36.22 -44.64 35.46
C THR A 123 37.51 -44.76 34.64
N ALA A 124 37.85 -43.71 33.88
CA ALA A 124 39.23 -43.23 33.71
C ALA A 124 39.27 -41.76 33.20
N GLN A 125 39.89 -40.87 33.98
CA GLN A 125 40.24 -39.50 33.61
C GLN A 125 41.46 -39.48 32.67
N ARG A 126 41.46 -38.61 31.66
CA ARG A 126 42.68 -37.86 31.26
C ARG A 126 42.33 -36.56 30.54
N THR A 127 42.89 -35.49 31.09
CA THR A 127 42.93 -34.09 30.65
C THR A 127 43.62 -33.92 29.29
N GLY A 128 43.04 -33.08 28.42
CA GLY A 128 43.68 -32.61 27.20
C GLY A 128 42.99 -31.36 26.66
N ASN A 129 43.60 -30.19 26.90
CA ASN A 129 43.23 -28.90 26.32
C ASN A 129 43.27 -28.94 24.78
N LEU A 130 42.14 -28.73 24.12
CA LEU A 130 42.08 -28.27 22.72
C LEU A 130 40.89 -27.33 22.58
N GLY A 131 41.17 -26.04 22.40
CA GLY A 131 40.16 -25.01 22.15
C GLY A 131 39.52 -25.18 20.77
N PRO A 132 38.26 -24.74 20.58
CA PRO A 132 37.59 -24.84 19.30
C PRO A 132 38.15 -23.83 18.27
N PRO A 133 38.10 -24.14 16.96
CA PRO A 133 38.87 -23.46 15.93
C PRO A 133 38.32 -22.08 15.61
N ALA A 134 39.22 -21.19 15.18
CA ALA A 134 38.95 -19.83 14.76
C ALA A 134 37.86 -19.76 13.68
N CYS A 135 36.70 -19.21 14.06
CA CYS A 135 35.74 -18.67 13.12
C CYS A 135 36.35 -17.41 12.50
N HIS A 136 36.60 -17.44 11.19
CA HIS A 136 37.03 -16.28 10.42
C HIS A 136 36.00 -15.16 10.60
N ARG A 137 36.41 -14.16 11.38
CA ARG A 137 35.77 -12.86 11.55
C ARG A 137 35.73 -12.18 10.17
N LEU A 138 34.63 -12.36 9.43
CA LEU A 138 34.29 -11.47 8.33
C LEU A 138 33.99 -10.11 8.96
N LYS A 139 34.87 -9.15 8.67
CA LYS A 139 34.78 -7.77 9.13
C LYS A 139 33.52 -7.12 8.57
N GLU A 140 32.96 -6.26 9.39
CA GLU A 140 31.98 -5.23 9.04
C GLU A 140 32.57 -4.28 7.99
N GLU A 141 32.45 -4.64 6.70
CA GLU A 141 32.75 -3.76 5.56
C GLU A 141 31.69 -3.99 4.46
N GLU A 142 30.43 -3.61 4.73
CA GLU A 142 29.37 -3.46 3.70
C GLU A 142 28.53 -2.17 3.90
N ASN A 143 29.10 -1.16 4.57
CA ASN A 143 28.48 0.16 4.71
C ASN A 143 29.19 1.23 3.88
N GLU A 144 29.78 0.87 2.74
CA GLU A 144 30.19 1.85 1.74
C GLU A 144 29.09 2.04 0.71
N TYR A 145 28.56 3.26 0.73
CA TYR A 145 27.67 3.85 -0.24
C TYR A 145 28.28 3.76 -1.65
N GLU A 146 27.75 2.89 -2.52
CA GLU A 146 27.74 3.19 -3.96
C GLU A 146 26.69 4.29 -4.20
N THR A 147 27.08 5.54 -3.95
CA THR A 147 26.42 6.71 -4.53
C THR A 147 27.21 7.12 -5.76
N SER A 148 27.08 6.32 -6.83
CA SER A 148 27.62 6.69 -8.13
C SER A 148 26.62 7.58 -8.86
N GLY A 149 26.75 8.90 -8.74
CA GLY A 149 26.24 9.86 -9.74
C GLY A 149 24.71 10.02 -9.92
N GLU A 150 23.86 9.50 -9.02
CA GLU A 150 22.40 9.36 -9.22
C GLU A 150 21.57 10.65 -9.19
N GLY A 151 22.11 11.78 -8.75
CA GLY A 151 21.33 13.00 -8.51
C GLY A 151 20.74 13.64 -9.78
N GLN A 152 21.37 13.48 -10.95
CA GLN A 152 20.87 14.01 -12.22
C GLN A 152 19.77 13.11 -12.82
N ASP A 153 19.86 11.79 -12.60
CA ASP A 153 18.94 10.77 -13.13
C ASP A 153 17.55 10.86 -12.46
N ILE A 154 17.52 11.17 -11.16
CA ILE A 154 16.27 11.35 -10.38
C ILE A 154 15.42 12.50 -10.94
N TRP A 155 16.04 13.62 -11.33
CA TRP A 155 15.30 14.77 -11.87
C TRP A 155 14.77 14.52 -13.28
N ASP A 156 15.57 13.88 -14.14
CA ASP A 156 15.14 13.50 -15.48
C ASP A 156 13.98 12.48 -15.44
N MET A 157 13.93 11.62 -14.41
CA MET A 157 12.80 10.72 -14.13
C MET A 157 11.51 11.43 -13.71
N LEU A 158 11.61 12.48 -12.88
CA LEU A 158 10.46 13.24 -12.37
C LEU A 158 9.86 14.16 -13.45
N ASP A 159 10.70 14.81 -14.27
CA ASP A 159 10.25 15.77 -15.27
C ASP A 159 9.82 15.14 -16.60
N LYS A 160 10.34 13.95 -16.96
CA LYS A 160 10.12 13.37 -18.30
C LYS A 160 9.95 11.85 -18.39
N GLY A 161 10.13 11.06 -17.33
CA GLY A 161 10.30 9.59 -17.46
C GLY A 161 9.02 8.74 -17.43
N ASN A 162 8.01 9.12 -16.63
CA ASN A 162 6.84 8.28 -16.36
C ASN A 162 5.58 9.14 -16.07
N PRO A 163 4.63 9.28 -17.01
CA PRO A 163 3.45 10.13 -16.81
C PRO A 163 2.50 9.62 -15.72
N PHE A 164 2.63 8.35 -15.33
CA PHE A 164 1.80 7.74 -14.28
C PHE A 164 2.42 7.86 -12.89
N GLN A 165 3.71 8.23 -12.78
CA GLN A 165 4.43 8.30 -11.50
C GLN A 165 4.29 7.03 -10.64
N PHE A 166 4.17 5.88 -11.31
CA PHE A 166 4.14 4.55 -10.69
C PHE A 166 5.50 3.88 -10.82
N TYR A 167 6.11 3.56 -9.68
CA TYR A 167 7.48 3.05 -9.58
C TYR A 167 7.52 1.75 -8.78
N LEU A 168 8.63 1.02 -8.95
CA LEU A 168 8.95 -0.14 -8.13
C LEU A 168 10.08 0.19 -7.16
N THR A 169 10.16 -0.54 -6.06
CA THR A 169 11.31 -0.44 -5.17
C THR A 169 12.58 -1.00 -5.79
N ARG A 170 13.73 -0.45 -5.36
CA ARG A 170 15.05 -1.05 -5.66
C ARG A 170 15.12 -2.46 -5.09
N VAL A 171 15.69 -3.39 -5.85
CA VAL A 171 15.89 -4.79 -5.44
C VAL A 171 17.37 -5.12 -5.45
N SER A 172 17.87 -5.67 -4.36
CA SER A 172 19.28 -6.05 -4.21
C SER A 172 19.54 -7.41 -4.83
N GLY A 173 20.66 -7.57 -5.55
CA GLY A 173 21.03 -8.85 -6.19
C GLY A 173 20.44 -9.10 -7.58
N ILE A 174 19.80 -8.09 -8.21
CA ILE A 174 19.41 -8.14 -9.62
C ILE A 174 20.27 -7.20 -10.47
N LYS A 175 20.26 -7.39 -11.81
CA LYS A 175 21.07 -6.57 -12.72
C LYS A 175 20.68 -5.08 -12.62
N PRO A 176 21.64 -4.13 -12.64
CA PRO A 176 21.37 -2.69 -12.47
C PRO A 176 20.30 -2.11 -13.40
N LYS A 177 20.19 -2.61 -14.64
CA LYS A 177 19.15 -2.22 -15.61
C LYS A 177 17.70 -2.41 -15.13
N TYR A 178 17.48 -3.23 -14.10
CA TYR A 178 16.16 -3.44 -13.48
C TYR A 178 15.93 -2.56 -12.25
N ASN A 179 16.91 -1.72 -11.90
CA ASN A 179 16.85 -0.72 -10.84
C ASN A 179 16.99 0.72 -11.37
N SER A 180 17.33 0.94 -12.64
CA SER A 180 17.57 2.28 -13.23
C SER A 180 16.36 3.23 -13.27
N GLY A 181 15.19 2.78 -12.83
CA GLY A 181 14.01 3.62 -12.64
C GLY A 181 13.22 3.23 -11.39
N ALA A 182 13.89 2.56 -10.46
CA ALA A 182 13.32 2.08 -9.22
C ALA A 182 13.77 2.99 -8.06
N PHE A 183 12.95 3.08 -7.01
CA PHE A 183 13.22 3.94 -5.86
C PHE A 183 13.58 3.13 -4.63
N HIS A 184 14.58 3.57 -3.89
CA HIS A 184 14.75 3.24 -2.48
C HIS A 184 14.09 4.32 -1.61
N ILE A 185 13.79 4.03 -0.35
CA ILE A 185 13.19 5.00 0.58
C ILE A 185 14.08 6.24 0.79
N LYS A 186 15.41 6.05 0.75
CA LYS A 186 16.39 7.16 0.80
C LYS A 186 16.23 8.14 -0.36
N ASP A 187 15.83 7.67 -1.53
CA ASP A 187 15.65 8.50 -2.71
C ASP A 187 14.39 9.37 -2.54
N ILE A 188 13.31 8.78 -2.01
CA ILE A 188 12.05 9.48 -1.71
C ILE A 188 12.25 10.59 -0.66
N LEU A 189 13.05 10.30 0.37
CA LEU A 189 13.34 11.23 1.47
C LEU A 189 14.53 12.17 1.17
N SER A 190 15.10 12.08 -0.03
CA SER A 190 16.26 12.87 -0.44
C SER A 190 15.94 14.37 -0.44
N PRO A 191 16.91 15.25 -0.14
CA PRO A 191 16.75 16.71 -0.30
C PRO A 191 16.42 17.12 -1.73
N LEU A 192 16.64 16.24 -2.72
CA LEU A 192 16.20 16.45 -4.10
C LEU A 192 14.67 16.49 -4.20
N PHE A 193 13.93 15.81 -3.35
CA PHE A 193 12.46 15.79 -3.42
C PHE A 193 11.79 17.03 -2.79
N GLY A 194 12.56 17.78 -1.99
CA GLY A 194 12.15 18.99 -1.29
C GLY A 194 12.90 19.17 0.03
N THR A 195 12.86 20.37 0.60
CA THR A 195 13.47 20.70 1.89
C THR A 195 12.51 20.34 3.02
N LEU A 196 12.72 19.20 3.68
CA LEU A 196 11.73 18.64 4.62
C LEU A 196 11.51 19.51 5.87
N VAL A 197 10.23 19.80 6.15
CA VAL A 197 9.76 20.50 7.35
C VAL A 197 9.17 19.51 8.35
N SER A 198 8.30 18.61 7.91
CA SER A 198 7.61 17.62 8.75
C SER A 198 7.17 16.42 7.91
N SER A 199 6.98 15.25 8.53
CA SER A 199 6.44 14.07 7.83
C SER A 199 5.49 13.24 8.68
N ALA A 200 4.53 12.57 8.04
CA ALA A 200 3.72 11.52 8.64
C ALA A 200 3.90 10.22 7.87
N GLN A 201 4.06 9.13 8.62
CA GLN A 201 4.34 7.79 8.15
C GLN A 201 3.23 6.86 8.61
N PHE A 202 2.31 6.53 7.70
CA PHE A 202 1.25 5.57 7.92
C PHE A 202 1.78 4.19 7.56
N ASN A 203 1.76 3.25 8.50
CA ASN A 203 2.20 1.88 8.22
C ASN A 203 1.61 0.83 9.17
N TYR A 204 1.84 -0.44 8.83
CA TYR A 204 1.54 -1.58 9.68
C TYR A 204 2.73 -1.91 10.60
N CYS A 205 3.95 -1.97 10.05
CA CYS A 205 5.15 -2.37 10.78
C CYS A 205 6.27 -1.33 10.61
N PHE A 206 6.98 -1.07 11.69
CA PHE A 206 8.05 -0.08 11.80
C PHE A 206 9.26 -0.72 12.47
N ASP A 207 10.44 -0.44 11.92
CA ASP A 207 11.73 -0.41 12.62
C ASP A 207 12.15 1.07 12.63
N VAL A 208 11.97 1.72 13.79
CA VAL A 208 12.15 3.16 13.98
C VAL A 208 13.63 3.53 13.83
N ASP A 209 14.54 2.72 14.36
CA ASP A 209 15.99 2.95 14.25
C ASP A 209 16.44 2.90 12.79
N TRP A 210 15.95 1.92 12.03
CA TRP A 210 16.19 1.81 10.60
C TRP A 210 15.55 2.98 9.86
N LEU A 211 14.29 3.32 10.16
CA LEU A 211 13.55 4.41 9.49
C LEU A 211 14.29 5.74 9.61
N ILE A 212 14.74 6.11 10.81
CA ILE A 212 15.48 7.36 11.03
C ILE A 212 16.78 7.41 10.23
N LYS A 213 17.46 6.27 10.04
CA LYS A 213 18.67 6.20 9.20
C LYS A 213 18.37 6.40 7.70
N GLN A 214 17.12 6.27 7.27
CA GLN A 214 16.71 6.52 5.88
C GLN A 214 16.55 8.02 5.59
N TYR A 215 16.19 8.82 6.60
CA TYR A 215 16.18 10.27 6.45
C TYR A 215 17.62 10.80 6.29
N PRO A 216 17.85 11.79 5.41
CA PRO A 216 19.09 12.55 5.35
C PRO A 216 19.47 13.13 6.72
N PRO A 217 20.75 13.19 7.09
CA PRO A 217 21.19 13.68 8.40
C PRO A 217 20.55 15.02 8.84
N GLU A 218 20.39 15.95 7.90
CA GLU A 218 19.78 17.28 8.08
C GLU A 218 18.27 17.24 8.38
N PHE A 219 17.59 16.14 8.05
CA PHE A 219 16.16 15.96 8.24
C PHE A 219 15.80 15.04 9.42
N ARG A 220 16.76 14.31 9.99
CA ARG A 220 16.51 13.30 11.06
C ARG A 220 15.85 13.84 12.34
N LYS A 221 15.98 15.14 12.60
CA LYS A 221 15.38 15.82 13.77
C LYS A 221 14.08 16.56 13.45
N LYS A 222 13.62 16.55 12.20
CA LYS A 222 12.33 17.15 11.82
C LYS A 222 11.19 16.33 12.45
N PRO A 223 10.02 16.92 12.76
CA PRO A 223 8.90 16.19 13.31
C PRO A 223 8.47 15.01 12.40
N ILE A 224 8.28 13.84 13.02
CA ILE A 224 7.81 12.63 12.35
C ILE A 224 6.61 12.08 13.13
N LEU A 225 5.47 11.91 12.45
CA LEU A 225 4.29 11.26 13.02
C LEU A 225 4.20 9.81 12.53
N LEU A 226 4.22 8.83 13.44
CA LEU A 226 3.99 7.42 13.10
C LEU A 226 2.51 7.08 13.33
N VAL A 227 1.79 6.70 12.26
CA VAL A 227 0.38 6.29 12.32
C VAL A 227 0.30 4.77 12.23
N HIS A 228 -0.18 4.12 13.28
CA HIS A 228 -0.11 2.67 13.47
C HIS A 228 -1.40 2.08 14.06
N GLY A 229 -1.60 0.77 13.91
CA GLY A 229 -2.76 0.04 14.45
C GLY A 229 -2.49 -0.77 15.72
N ASP A 230 -1.24 -0.80 16.19
CA ASP A 230 -0.85 -1.66 17.32
C ASP A 230 -1.64 -1.41 18.60
N LYS A 231 -1.85 -2.49 19.35
CA LYS A 231 -2.53 -2.51 20.65
C LYS A 231 -1.65 -3.23 21.68
N ARG A 232 -1.95 -2.99 22.97
CA ARG A 232 -1.36 -3.72 24.11
C ARG A 232 0.18 -3.79 24.05
N GLU A 233 0.78 -4.98 24.09
CA GLU A 233 2.22 -5.19 24.13
C GLU A 233 2.91 -4.71 22.85
N ALA A 234 2.29 -4.88 21.68
CA ALA A 234 2.82 -4.37 20.41
C ALA A 234 2.92 -2.84 20.44
N LYS A 235 1.90 -2.17 20.95
CA LYS A 235 1.93 -0.71 21.15
C LYS A 235 3.05 -0.30 22.11
N ALA A 236 3.18 -1.01 23.25
CA ALA A 236 4.23 -0.70 24.22
C ALA A 236 5.64 -0.83 23.62
N ARG A 237 5.88 -1.83 22.75
CA ARG A 237 7.14 -1.99 22.03
C ARG A 237 7.42 -0.82 21.09
N LEU A 238 6.45 -0.45 20.24
CA LEU A 238 6.63 0.68 19.32
C LEU A 238 6.89 2.00 20.06
N HIS A 239 6.18 2.23 21.18
CA HIS A 239 6.45 3.39 22.04
C HIS A 239 7.86 3.37 22.65
N ALA A 240 8.36 2.20 23.06
CA ALA A 240 9.71 2.06 23.61
C ALA A 240 10.78 2.31 22.54
N GLU A 241 10.54 1.86 21.31
CA GLU A 241 11.43 2.05 20.17
C GLU A 241 11.49 3.51 19.70
N ALA A 242 10.36 4.23 19.74
CA ALA A 242 10.32 5.65 19.40
C ALA A 242 10.86 6.58 20.50
N LYS A 243 10.89 6.12 21.76
CA LYS A 243 11.29 6.92 22.94
C LYS A 243 12.64 7.65 22.82
N PRO A 244 13.70 7.08 22.21
CA PRO A 244 14.98 7.77 22.05
C PRO A 244 14.93 9.00 21.12
N TYR A 245 13.85 9.20 20.37
CA TYR A 245 13.70 10.24 19.37
C TYR A 245 12.61 11.24 19.75
N GLU A 246 13.01 12.36 20.38
CA GLU A 246 12.09 13.39 20.87
C GLU A 246 11.20 14.02 19.79
N ASN A 247 11.63 13.98 18.54
CA ASN A 247 10.90 14.50 17.38
C ASN A 247 9.85 13.53 16.81
N ILE A 248 9.71 12.32 17.37
CA ILE A 248 8.72 11.33 16.93
C ILE A 248 7.47 11.40 17.79
N SER A 249 6.32 11.58 17.13
CA SER A 249 4.99 11.44 17.71
C SER A 249 4.31 10.17 17.19
N LEU A 250 3.37 9.61 17.96
CA LEU A 250 2.63 8.42 17.57
C LEU A 250 1.12 8.70 17.53
N CYS A 251 0.45 8.17 16.50
CA CYS A 251 -1.00 8.20 16.35
C CYS A 251 -1.53 6.78 16.21
N GLN A 252 -2.25 6.31 17.22
CA GLN A 252 -2.89 5.00 17.19
C GLN A 252 -4.24 5.09 16.46
N ALA A 253 -4.36 4.46 15.30
CA ALA A 253 -5.60 4.31 14.57
C ALA A 253 -6.59 3.41 15.33
N LYS A 254 -7.88 3.81 15.38
CA LYS A 254 -8.92 3.08 16.10
C LYS A 254 -9.37 1.85 15.31
N LEU A 255 -9.22 0.67 15.89
CA LEU A 255 -9.63 -0.60 15.28
C LEU A 255 -10.72 -1.25 16.14
N ASP A 256 -11.90 -0.63 16.17
CA ASP A 256 -12.98 -1.03 17.09
C ASP A 256 -13.72 -2.30 16.64
N ILE A 257 -13.58 -2.68 15.36
CA ILE A 257 -14.07 -3.94 14.83
C ILE A 257 -12.97 -5.00 14.97
N ALA A 258 -13.33 -6.15 15.56
CA ALA A 258 -12.40 -7.27 15.76
C ALA A 258 -11.74 -7.72 14.46
N PHE A 259 -10.50 -8.19 14.57
CA PHE A 259 -9.67 -8.65 13.46
C PHE A 259 -9.40 -7.59 12.36
N GLY A 260 -9.56 -6.30 12.70
CA GLY A 260 -9.12 -5.19 11.87
C GLY A 260 -7.62 -4.94 11.96
N THR A 261 -7.04 -4.39 10.89
CA THR A 261 -5.61 -4.02 10.80
C THR A 261 -5.47 -2.60 10.25
N HIS A 262 -4.50 -1.83 10.75
CA HIS A 262 -4.06 -0.62 10.06
C HIS A 262 -3.00 -1.00 9.02
N HIS A 263 -3.41 -1.13 7.77
CA HIS A 263 -2.57 -1.73 6.71
C HIS A 263 -2.14 -0.72 5.63
N THR A 264 -2.68 0.50 5.72
CA THR A 264 -2.31 1.65 4.88
C THR A 264 -0.84 1.99 5.00
N LYS A 265 -0.25 2.34 3.85
CA LYS A 265 1.17 2.63 3.67
C LYS A 265 1.29 3.92 2.88
N MET A 266 1.48 5.01 3.60
CA MET A 266 1.44 6.36 3.04
C MET A 266 2.45 7.26 3.75
N MET A 267 3.11 8.11 2.97
CA MET A 267 3.92 9.22 3.48
C MET A 267 3.23 10.54 3.13
N LEU A 268 3.05 11.41 4.12
CA LEU A 268 2.77 12.83 3.92
C LEU A 268 4.08 13.58 4.19
N LEU A 269 4.58 14.29 3.20
CA LEU A 269 5.89 14.94 3.24
C LEU A 269 5.70 16.44 3.01
N LEU A 270 5.76 17.21 4.09
CA LEU A 270 5.69 18.67 4.04
C LEU A 270 7.09 19.23 3.86
N TYR A 271 7.27 20.03 2.82
CA TYR A 271 8.49 20.73 2.48
C TYR A 271 8.31 22.24 2.59
N GLU A 272 9.43 22.98 2.54
CA GLU A 272 9.39 24.43 2.37
C GLU A 272 8.74 24.83 1.04
N GLU A 273 8.95 24.02 0.00
CA GLU A 273 8.48 24.25 -1.37
C GLU A 273 7.02 23.82 -1.61
N GLY A 274 6.46 22.97 -0.75
CA GLY A 274 5.11 22.43 -0.93
C GLY A 274 4.86 21.12 -0.18
N LEU A 275 3.87 20.36 -0.63
CA LEU A 275 3.46 19.08 -0.05
C LEU A 275 3.60 17.95 -1.07
N ARG A 276 3.99 16.75 -0.62
CA ARG A 276 3.93 15.54 -1.42
C ARG A 276 3.24 14.41 -0.65
N VAL A 277 2.47 13.62 -1.39
CA VAL A 277 1.83 12.40 -0.92
C VAL A 277 2.47 11.22 -1.64
N VAL A 278 2.87 10.20 -0.88
CA VAL A 278 3.39 8.94 -1.41
C VAL A 278 2.51 7.82 -0.91
N ILE A 279 1.90 7.04 -1.81
CA ILE A 279 1.11 5.85 -1.44
C ILE A 279 1.87 4.64 -1.97
N HIS A 280 2.24 3.70 -1.10
CA HIS A 280 3.14 2.59 -1.44
C HIS A 280 2.71 1.28 -0.77
N THR A 281 3.47 0.19 -0.98
CA THR A 281 3.12 -1.14 -0.44
C THR A 281 4.11 -1.70 0.59
N SER A 282 5.24 -1.03 0.81
CA SER A 282 6.28 -1.45 1.76
C SER A 282 5.99 -1.09 3.22
N ASN A 283 6.26 -2.01 4.13
CA ASN A 283 6.46 -1.69 5.55
C ASN A 283 7.74 -0.86 5.74
N LEU A 284 7.88 -0.20 6.89
CA LEU A 284 9.05 0.63 7.21
C LEU A 284 10.10 -0.20 7.98
N ILE A 285 10.54 -1.29 7.35
CA ILE A 285 11.59 -2.20 7.81
C ILE A 285 12.53 -2.50 6.65
N ARG A 286 13.77 -2.93 6.93
CA ARG A 286 14.78 -3.18 5.89
C ARG A 286 14.33 -4.20 4.85
N GLU A 287 13.73 -5.30 5.29
CA GLU A 287 13.39 -6.48 4.49
C GLU A 287 12.43 -6.11 3.36
N ASP A 288 11.48 -5.22 3.65
CA ASP A 288 10.47 -4.79 2.68
C ASP A 288 11.02 -3.90 1.57
N TRP A 289 12.22 -3.33 1.73
CA TRP A 289 12.92 -2.50 0.73
C TRP A 289 14.18 -3.17 0.17
N HIS A 290 14.45 -4.42 0.55
CA HIS A 290 15.68 -5.12 0.17
C HIS A 290 15.53 -5.97 -1.09
N GLN A 291 14.69 -7.00 -1.05
CA GLN A 291 14.60 -8.03 -2.10
C GLN A 291 13.17 -8.36 -2.54
N LYS A 292 12.19 -7.52 -2.17
CA LYS A 292 10.77 -7.68 -2.53
C LYS A 292 10.36 -6.79 -3.70
N THR A 293 9.34 -7.22 -4.42
CA THR A 293 8.65 -6.37 -5.38
C THR A 293 7.57 -5.55 -4.66
N GLN A 294 7.76 -4.23 -4.60
CA GLN A 294 6.83 -3.27 -4.01
C GLN A 294 6.46 -2.19 -5.02
N GLY A 295 5.29 -1.59 -4.86
CA GLY A 295 4.80 -0.49 -5.68
C GLY A 295 4.82 0.83 -4.93
N ILE A 296 5.09 1.91 -5.66
CA ILE A 296 5.07 3.29 -5.16
C ILE A 296 4.31 4.14 -6.17
N TRP A 297 3.31 4.88 -5.71
CA TRP A 297 2.81 6.04 -6.42
C TRP A 297 3.32 7.31 -5.76
N LEU A 298 3.88 8.20 -6.57
CA LEU A 298 4.42 9.48 -6.14
C LEU A 298 3.54 10.61 -6.67
N SER A 299 3.03 11.46 -5.78
CA SER A 299 2.31 12.65 -6.23
C SER A 299 3.25 13.68 -6.88
N PRO A 300 2.69 14.62 -7.67
CA PRO A 300 3.36 15.89 -7.96
C PRO A 300 3.77 16.61 -6.67
N LEU A 301 4.63 17.63 -6.79
CA LEU A 301 4.86 18.58 -5.72
C LEU A 301 3.69 19.56 -5.70
N TYR A 302 2.87 19.52 -4.65
CA TYR A 302 1.72 20.40 -4.49
C TYR A 302 2.16 21.73 -3.91
N PRO A 303 1.98 22.86 -4.61
CA PRO A 303 2.34 24.17 -4.08
C PRO A 303 1.36 24.60 -2.99
N ARG A 304 1.81 25.50 -2.11
CA ARG A 304 0.90 26.21 -1.19
C ARG A 304 -0.01 27.15 -1.98
N ILE A 305 -1.29 27.20 -1.58
CA ILE A 305 -2.25 28.18 -2.08
C ILE A 305 -1.86 29.56 -1.53
N VAL A 306 -1.83 30.57 -2.40
CA VAL A 306 -1.47 31.94 -2.01
C VAL A 306 -2.56 32.51 -1.09
N HIS A 307 -2.15 33.13 0.03
CA HIS A 307 -3.10 33.78 0.94
C HIS A 307 -3.94 34.84 0.20
N GLY A 308 -5.27 34.70 0.28
CA GLY A 308 -6.23 35.59 -0.38
C GLY A 308 -6.77 35.10 -1.72
N THR A 309 -6.23 34.01 -2.30
CA THR A 309 -6.84 33.36 -3.47
C THR A 309 -7.87 32.31 -3.03
N HIS A 310 -9.12 32.47 -3.47
CA HIS A 310 -10.19 31.50 -3.21
C HIS A 310 -10.22 30.40 -4.29
N THR A 311 -9.20 29.55 -4.32
CA THR A 311 -9.17 28.34 -5.16
C THR A 311 -9.42 27.11 -4.30
N SER A 312 -10.19 26.14 -4.78
CA SER A 312 -10.39 24.87 -4.05
C SER A 312 -9.08 24.07 -3.92
N GLY A 313 -8.19 24.21 -4.90
CA GLY A 313 -7.01 23.36 -5.06
C GLY A 313 -7.39 21.89 -5.29
N GLU A 314 -8.57 21.64 -5.85
CA GLU A 314 -9.13 20.30 -6.09
C GLU A 314 -8.82 19.83 -7.51
N SER A 315 -8.59 18.53 -7.64
CA SER A 315 -8.36 17.83 -8.90
C SER A 315 -9.66 17.37 -9.55
N THR A 316 -9.60 17.07 -10.86
CA THR A 316 -10.72 16.43 -11.59
C THR A 316 -11.09 15.05 -11.05
N THR A 317 -10.21 14.44 -10.25
CA THR A 317 -10.39 13.12 -9.63
C THR A 317 -10.90 13.19 -8.20
N HIS A 318 -11.17 14.39 -7.67
CA HIS A 318 -11.62 14.64 -6.30
C HIS A 318 -10.65 14.16 -5.20
N PHE A 319 -9.37 13.97 -5.56
CA PHE A 319 -8.36 13.38 -4.69
C PHE A 319 -8.15 14.16 -3.39
N LYS A 320 -8.23 15.51 -3.40
CA LYS A 320 -8.00 16.32 -2.19
C LYS A 320 -9.10 16.07 -1.17
N ALA A 321 -10.37 16.20 -1.57
CA ALA A 321 -11.52 15.93 -0.73
C ALA A 321 -11.57 14.46 -0.26
N ASP A 322 -11.24 13.51 -1.12
CA ASP A 322 -11.21 12.09 -0.76
C ASP A 322 -10.10 11.78 0.25
N LEU A 323 -8.90 12.38 0.11
CA LEU A 323 -7.80 12.22 1.06
C LEU A 323 -8.15 12.83 2.42
N ILE A 324 -8.76 14.03 2.43
CA ILE A 324 -9.25 14.65 3.66
C ILE A 324 -10.31 13.75 4.32
N SER A 325 -11.26 13.23 3.53
CA SER A 325 -12.30 12.32 4.04
C SER A 325 -11.71 11.05 4.66
N TYR A 326 -10.66 10.50 4.04
CA TYR A 326 -9.92 9.35 4.55
C TYR A 326 -9.24 9.65 5.90
N LEU A 327 -8.55 10.79 6.01
CA LEU A 327 -7.90 11.20 7.26
C LEU A 327 -8.90 11.54 8.37
N MET A 328 -10.03 12.17 8.03
CA MET A 328 -11.10 12.49 8.97
C MET A 328 -11.69 11.24 9.64
N ALA A 329 -11.72 10.11 8.93
CA ALA A 329 -12.25 8.84 9.46
C ALA A 329 -11.42 8.26 10.64
N TYR A 330 -10.18 8.72 10.84
CA TYR A 330 -9.38 8.33 12.01
C TYR A 330 -9.88 9.01 13.29
N ASN A 331 -10.52 10.18 13.19
CA ASN A 331 -10.94 11.00 14.31
C ASN A 331 -9.80 11.20 15.33
N ALA A 332 -8.64 11.65 14.83
CA ALA A 332 -7.39 11.81 15.57
C ALA A 332 -6.88 13.27 15.47
N PRO A 333 -6.59 13.96 16.59
CA PRO A 333 -6.16 15.35 16.58
C PRO A 333 -4.88 15.60 15.76
N SER A 334 -3.89 14.73 15.87
CA SER A 334 -2.64 14.85 15.10
C SER A 334 -2.85 14.76 13.59
N LEU A 335 -3.92 14.11 13.13
CA LEU A 335 -4.28 14.06 11.71
C LEU A 335 -5.11 15.26 11.27
N LYS A 336 -5.77 15.96 12.20
CA LYS A 336 -6.43 17.23 11.91
C LYS A 336 -5.41 18.29 11.48
N ASP A 337 -4.24 18.32 12.11
CA ASP A 337 -3.14 19.21 11.71
C ASP A 337 -2.70 18.93 10.25
N TRP A 338 -2.60 17.66 9.87
CA TRP A 338 -2.29 17.27 8.49
C TRP A 338 -3.41 17.58 7.50
N ILE A 339 -4.68 17.49 7.92
CA ILE A 339 -5.82 17.92 7.12
C ILE A 339 -5.75 19.43 6.84
N ASP A 340 -5.40 20.24 7.85
CA ASP A 340 -5.24 21.68 7.69
C ASP A 340 -4.09 22.02 6.74
N ILE A 341 -2.96 21.32 6.86
CA ILE A 341 -1.87 21.41 5.89
C ILE A 341 -2.37 21.07 4.48
N ILE A 342 -3.14 20.00 4.28
CA ILE A 342 -3.69 19.63 2.96
C ILE A 342 -4.64 20.71 2.43
N HIS A 343 -5.46 21.32 3.29
CA HIS A 343 -6.35 22.42 2.89
C HIS A 343 -5.57 23.59 2.29
N GLU A 344 -4.40 23.91 2.84
CA GLU A 344 -3.51 25.00 2.39
C GLU A 344 -2.74 24.72 1.09
N HIS A 345 -2.83 23.52 0.50
CA HIS A 345 -2.08 23.16 -0.72
C HIS A 345 -3.00 22.89 -1.91
N ASP A 346 -2.49 23.18 -3.11
CA ASP A 346 -3.16 22.92 -4.38
C ASP A 346 -2.81 21.52 -4.90
N LEU A 347 -3.81 20.63 -4.92
CA LEU A 347 -3.69 19.24 -5.36
C LEU A 347 -4.32 19.02 -6.75
N SER A 348 -4.63 20.08 -7.50
CA SER A 348 -5.38 20.04 -8.76
C SER A 348 -4.76 19.17 -9.86
N GLU A 349 -3.43 19.06 -9.89
CA GLU A 349 -2.68 18.25 -10.86
C GLU A 349 -2.82 16.72 -10.65
N THR A 350 -3.56 16.28 -9.64
CA THR A 350 -3.72 14.84 -9.35
C THR A 350 -4.60 14.14 -10.38
N LYS A 351 -4.03 13.16 -11.08
CA LYS A 351 -4.70 12.37 -12.14
C LYS A 351 -5.11 10.96 -11.72
N VAL A 352 -5.04 10.63 -10.43
CA VAL A 352 -5.43 9.33 -9.90
C VAL A 352 -6.57 9.46 -8.90
N TYR A 353 -7.45 8.47 -8.85
CA TYR A 353 -8.53 8.45 -7.87
C TYR A 353 -8.08 7.72 -6.60
N LEU A 354 -8.45 8.26 -5.45
CA LEU A 354 -8.20 7.59 -4.17
C LEU A 354 -9.25 6.48 -3.93
N ILE A 355 -8.76 5.30 -3.53
CA ILE A 355 -9.58 4.20 -3.03
C ILE A 355 -9.08 3.83 -1.64
N GLY A 356 -9.83 4.25 -0.63
CA GLY A 356 -9.57 3.91 0.76
C GLY A 356 -10.51 2.83 1.28
N SER A 357 -10.10 2.21 2.38
CA SER A 357 -10.96 1.47 3.29
C SER A 357 -10.76 2.01 4.69
N THR A 358 -11.84 2.20 5.45
CA THR A 358 -11.80 2.57 6.86
C THR A 358 -12.71 1.63 7.65
N PRO A 359 -12.36 1.24 8.89
CA PRO A 359 -13.19 0.34 9.68
C PRO A 359 -14.57 0.95 9.94
N GLY A 360 -15.63 0.20 9.67
CA GLY A 360 -16.99 0.70 9.87
C GLY A 360 -18.06 -0.19 9.24
N ARG A 361 -19.30 0.25 9.44
CA ARG A 361 -20.51 -0.33 8.84
C ARG A 361 -21.25 0.79 8.12
N PHE A 362 -21.16 0.78 6.80
CA PHE A 362 -21.63 1.86 5.94
C PHE A 362 -22.97 1.48 5.31
N GLN A 363 -23.92 2.41 5.28
CA GLN A 363 -25.27 2.23 4.73
C GLN A 363 -25.61 3.37 3.76
N GLY A 364 -26.63 3.18 2.93
CA GLY A 364 -27.05 4.18 1.95
C GLY A 364 -25.91 4.59 1.01
N SER A 365 -25.76 5.90 0.78
CA SER A 365 -24.70 6.47 -0.07
C SER A 365 -23.29 6.29 0.50
N GLN A 366 -23.14 6.10 1.83
CA GLN A 366 -21.82 5.92 2.45
C GLN A 366 -21.14 4.61 2.04
N LYS A 367 -21.91 3.63 1.53
CA LYS A 367 -21.32 2.39 0.99
C LYS A 367 -20.31 2.67 -0.12
N ASP A 368 -20.56 3.71 -0.91
CA ASP A 368 -19.73 4.04 -2.07
C ASP A 368 -18.46 4.83 -1.70
N ASN A 369 -18.25 5.13 -0.42
CA ASN A 369 -17.07 5.86 0.04
C ASN A 369 -15.84 4.95 0.18
N TRP A 370 -16.03 3.65 0.41
CA TRP A 370 -14.94 2.76 0.82
C TRP A 370 -14.93 1.40 0.10
N GLY A 371 -13.77 0.75 0.14
CA GLY A 371 -13.60 -0.64 -0.26
C GLY A 371 -14.03 -0.92 -1.71
N HIS A 372 -14.63 -2.09 -1.93
CA HIS A 372 -14.94 -2.54 -3.29
C HIS A 372 -16.12 -1.76 -3.90
N PHE A 373 -16.99 -1.17 -3.08
CA PHE A 373 -18.05 -0.28 -3.55
C PHE A 373 -17.51 1.07 -4.03
N ARG A 374 -16.47 1.61 -3.39
CA ARG A 374 -15.76 2.79 -3.92
C ARG A 374 -15.18 2.54 -5.30
N LEU A 375 -14.50 1.40 -5.49
CA LEU A 375 -14.02 1.00 -6.82
C LEU A 375 -15.18 0.90 -7.82
N ARG A 376 -16.27 0.21 -7.44
CA ARG A 376 -17.47 0.05 -8.28
C ARG A 376 -18.04 1.40 -8.73
N LYS A 377 -18.19 2.35 -7.82
CA LYS A 377 -18.70 3.70 -8.12
C LYS A 377 -17.79 4.42 -9.13
N LEU A 378 -16.48 4.42 -8.88
CA LEU A 378 -15.52 5.07 -9.77
C LEU A 378 -15.53 4.46 -11.17
N LEU A 379 -15.57 3.13 -11.27
CA LEU A 379 -15.65 2.44 -12.56
C LEU A 379 -16.98 2.71 -13.29
N LYS A 380 -18.08 2.81 -12.55
CA LYS A 380 -19.40 3.16 -13.12
C LYS A 380 -19.44 4.59 -13.66
N GLU A 381 -18.82 5.53 -12.95
CA GLU A 381 -18.91 6.96 -13.25
C GLU A 381 -17.86 7.43 -14.26
N HIS A 382 -16.67 6.84 -14.25
CA HIS A 382 -15.50 7.37 -14.95
C HIS A 382 -14.82 6.40 -15.92
N ALA A 383 -15.16 5.10 -15.91
CA ALA A 383 -14.67 4.17 -16.93
C ALA A 383 -15.63 4.10 -18.12
N SER A 384 -15.08 4.02 -19.33
CA SER A 384 -15.85 3.84 -20.56
C SER A 384 -16.38 2.40 -20.67
N SER A 385 -17.60 2.25 -21.18
CA SER A 385 -18.11 0.93 -21.60
C SER A 385 -17.33 0.48 -22.84
N MET A 386 -16.89 -0.78 -22.85
CA MET A 386 -16.10 -1.36 -23.93
C MET A 386 -16.90 -2.44 -24.67
N PRO A 387 -16.81 -2.55 -26.01
CA PRO A 387 -17.35 -3.69 -26.73
C PRO A 387 -16.77 -5.00 -26.21
N ALA A 388 -17.61 -6.04 -26.09
CA ALA A 388 -17.23 -7.35 -25.57
C ALA A 388 -16.54 -7.32 -24.19
N ALA A 389 -16.95 -6.41 -23.30
CA ALA A 389 -16.43 -6.31 -21.93
C ALA A 389 -16.46 -7.63 -21.13
N GLU A 390 -17.34 -8.57 -21.49
CA GLU A 390 -17.39 -9.93 -20.90
C GLU A 390 -16.12 -10.75 -21.17
N SER A 391 -15.40 -10.45 -22.25
CA SER A 391 -14.16 -11.14 -22.63
C SER A 391 -12.92 -10.58 -21.92
N TRP A 392 -13.01 -9.37 -21.35
CA TRP A 392 -11.90 -8.70 -20.68
C TRP A 392 -11.71 -9.31 -19.28
N PRO A 393 -10.59 -10.00 -18.99
CA PRO A 393 -10.39 -10.62 -17.69
C PRO A 393 -10.32 -9.60 -16.56
N VAL A 394 -10.47 -10.07 -15.33
CA VAL A 394 -10.01 -9.36 -14.13
C VAL A 394 -8.74 -10.05 -13.65
N VAL A 395 -7.71 -9.29 -13.34
CA VAL A 395 -6.49 -9.79 -12.69
C VAL A 395 -6.38 -9.17 -11.31
N GLY A 396 -6.28 -10.00 -10.27
CA GLY A 396 -5.94 -9.59 -8.91
C GLY A 396 -4.62 -10.22 -8.48
N GLN A 397 -3.71 -9.42 -7.93
CA GLN A 397 -2.42 -9.86 -7.43
C GLN A 397 -2.26 -9.35 -6.00
N PHE A 398 -1.86 -10.22 -5.08
CA PHE A 398 -1.78 -9.91 -3.66
C PHE A 398 -0.72 -10.74 -2.94
N SER A 399 -0.45 -10.40 -1.67
CA SER A 399 0.55 -11.07 -0.83
C SER A 399 -0.07 -11.86 0.33
N SER A 400 -1.38 -11.75 0.55
CA SER A 400 -2.11 -12.45 1.61
C SER A 400 -3.55 -12.72 1.20
N ILE A 401 -4.18 -13.69 1.87
CA ILE A 401 -5.53 -14.18 1.56
C ILE A 401 -6.31 -14.37 2.86
N GLY A 402 -7.50 -13.78 2.93
CA GLY A 402 -8.45 -13.99 4.03
C GLY A 402 -9.40 -15.17 3.81
N SER A 403 -10.27 -15.42 4.78
CA SER A 403 -11.39 -16.38 4.63
C SER A 403 -12.47 -15.81 3.71
N LEU A 404 -12.68 -16.42 2.55
CA LEU A 404 -13.58 -15.94 1.50
C LEU A 404 -14.95 -16.64 1.51
N GLY A 405 -15.06 -17.76 2.24
CA GLY A 405 -16.27 -18.56 2.35
C GLY A 405 -16.11 -19.96 1.77
N ALA A 406 -17.16 -20.77 1.93
CA ALA A 406 -17.15 -22.20 1.55
C ALA A 406 -17.08 -22.44 0.03
N ASP A 407 -17.44 -21.45 -0.78
CA ASP A 407 -17.44 -21.50 -2.25
C ASP A 407 -17.34 -20.09 -2.85
N GLU A 408 -17.11 -20.01 -4.16
CA GLU A 408 -16.92 -18.74 -4.87
C GLU A 408 -18.12 -17.78 -4.79
N SER A 409 -19.33 -18.31 -4.60
CA SER A 409 -20.57 -17.51 -4.61
C SER A 409 -20.79 -16.74 -3.32
N LYS A 410 -20.02 -17.03 -2.26
CA LYS A 410 -20.19 -16.39 -0.94
C LYS A 410 -19.73 -14.95 -0.88
N TRP A 411 -18.68 -14.60 -1.62
CA TRP A 411 -18.14 -13.23 -1.62
C TRP A 411 -17.34 -12.92 -2.89
N LEU A 412 -16.46 -13.86 -3.29
CA LEU A 412 -15.50 -13.63 -4.38
C LEU A 412 -16.21 -13.31 -5.71
N SER A 413 -17.11 -14.19 -6.16
CA SER A 413 -17.80 -14.06 -7.45
C SER A 413 -19.08 -13.24 -7.36
N SER A 414 -19.71 -13.11 -6.18
CA SER A 414 -21.00 -12.43 -6.00
C SER A 414 -20.91 -10.94 -5.67
N GLU A 415 -19.84 -10.50 -5.01
CA GLU A 415 -19.72 -9.11 -4.54
C GLU A 415 -18.44 -8.46 -5.06
N PHE A 416 -17.32 -9.14 -4.84
CA PHE A 416 -15.99 -8.62 -5.14
C PHE A 416 -15.79 -8.54 -6.67
N LYS A 417 -15.87 -9.67 -7.38
CA LYS A 417 -15.76 -9.74 -8.84
C LYS A 417 -16.77 -8.83 -9.53
N GLU A 418 -18.02 -8.78 -9.06
CA GLU A 418 -19.07 -7.90 -9.57
C GLU A 418 -18.69 -6.40 -9.51
N SER A 419 -17.93 -6.01 -8.49
CA SER A 419 -17.41 -4.64 -8.39
C SER A 419 -16.31 -4.37 -9.40
N LEU A 420 -15.38 -5.31 -9.53
CA LEU A 420 -14.21 -5.20 -10.41
C LEU A 420 -14.61 -5.29 -11.90
N LEU A 421 -15.73 -5.94 -12.22
CA LEU A 421 -16.18 -6.07 -13.60
C LEU A 421 -16.97 -4.85 -14.13
N THR A 422 -17.38 -3.95 -13.25
CA THR A 422 -18.17 -2.76 -13.59
C THR A 422 -17.40 -1.87 -14.57
N LEU A 423 -18.05 -1.41 -15.64
CA LEU A 423 -17.52 -0.45 -16.62
C LEU A 423 -18.68 0.42 -17.14
N GLY A 424 -18.69 1.70 -16.79
CA GLY A 424 -19.72 2.64 -17.22
C GLY A 424 -21.09 2.45 -16.55
N LYS A 425 -22.08 3.22 -17.02
CA LYS A 425 -23.41 3.35 -16.38
C LYS A 425 -24.45 2.32 -16.84
N GLU A 426 -24.17 1.56 -17.90
CA GLU A 426 -25.11 0.59 -18.44
C GLU A 426 -25.28 -0.60 -17.50
N SER A 427 -26.53 -0.91 -17.17
CA SER A 427 -26.87 -2.03 -16.29
C SER A 427 -26.93 -3.31 -17.13
N LYS A 428 -25.86 -4.10 -17.14
CA LYS A 428 -25.95 -5.49 -17.62
C LYS A 428 -26.72 -6.33 -16.61
N THR A 429 -27.52 -7.26 -17.12
CA THR A 429 -28.36 -8.16 -16.32
C THR A 429 -27.52 -9.01 -15.37
N LEU A 430 -28.01 -9.13 -14.13
CA LEU A 430 -27.41 -9.93 -13.06
C LEU A 430 -27.49 -11.43 -13.43
N GLY A 431 -26.46 -11.95 -14.09
CA GLY A 431 -26.30 -13.37 -14.42
C GLY A 431 -24.87 -13.80 -14.11
N LYS A 432 -24.59 -15.11 -14.04
CA LYS A 432 -23.23 -15.63 -13.82
C LYS A 432 -22.29 -15.03 -14.88
N SER A 433 -21.48 -14.05 -14.47
CA SER A 433 -20.58 -13.35 -15.38
C SER A 433 -19.46 -14.30 -15.82
N ALA A 434 -19.44 -14.60 -17.13
CA ALA A 434 -18.44 -15.44 -17.78
C ALA A 434 -17.04 -14.80 -17.83
N VAL A 435 -16.88 -13.59 -17.28
CA VAL A 435 -15.60 -12.86 -17.21
C VAL A 435 -14.53 -13.72 -16.51
N PRO A 436 -13.39 -13.99 -17.14
CA PRO A 436 -12.29 -14.71 -16.50
C PRO A 436 -11.73 -13.94 -15.30
N LEU A 437 -11.40 -14.66 -14.22
CA LEU A 437 -10.74 -14.11 -13.04
C LEU A 437 -9.41 -14.81 -12.83
N HIS A 438 -8.31 -14.06 -12.93
CA HIS A 438 -6.96 -14.55 -12.67
C HIS A 438 -6.45 -13.99 -11.35
N LEU A 439 -6.06 -14.87 -10.43
CA LEU A 439 -5.50 -14.48 -9.14
C LEU A 439 -4.02 -14.85 -9.10
N ILE A 440 -3.13 -13.87 -9.00
CA ILE A 440 -1.68 -14.07 -8.93
C ILE A 440 -1.26 -14.12 -7.46
N TYR A 441 -0.72 -15.26 -7.04
CA TYR A 441 -0.19 -15.47 -5.69
C TYR A 441 1.03 -16.42 -5.78
N PRO A 442 2.13 -16.19 -5.03
CA PRO A 442 3.31 -17.04 -5.13
C PRO A 442 3.05 -18.50 -4.78
N SER A 443 3.53 -19.41 -5.63
CA SER A 443 3.57 -20.83 -5.28
C SER A 443 4.69 -21.12 -4.28
N VAL A 444 4.67 -22.30 -3.66
CA VAL A 444 5.78 -22.80 -2.84
C VAL A 444 7.11 -22.74 -3.60
N GLU A 445 7.10 -23.08 -4.89
CA GLU A 445 8.29 -23.09 -5.73
C GLU A 445 8.79 -21.66 -6.04
N ASN A 446 7.86 -20.71 -6.26
CA ASN A 446 8.22 -19.30 -6.39
C ASN A 446 8.96 -18.80 -5.13
N VAL A 447 8.46 -19.13 -3.93
CA VAL A 447 9.09 -18.72 -2.67
C VAL A 447 10.44 -19.41 -2.46
N ARG A 448 10.48 -20.73 -2.61
CA ARG A 448 11.69 -21.55 -2.42
C ARG A 448 12.87 -21.07 -3.26
N THR A 449 12.61 -20.68 -4.51
CA THR A 449 13.64 -20.26 -5.48
C THR A 449 13.85 -18.73 -5.54
N SER A 450 13.16 -17.99 -4.68
CA SER A 450 13.28 -16.53 -4.58
C SER A 450 14.67 -16.08 -4.12
N LEU A 451 14.95 -14.78 -4.20
CA LEU A 451 16.18 -14.17 -3.69
C LEU A 451 16.33 -14.37 -2.17
N GLU A 452 15.24 -14.28 -1.43
CA GLU A 452 15.22 -14.44 0.03
C GLU A 452 15.11 -15.91 0.47
N GLY A 453 14.73 -16.82 -0.43
CA GLY A 453 14.39 -18.21 -0.09
C GLY A 453 13.08 -18.31 0.69
N TYR A 454 12.96 -19.31 1.56
CA TYR A 454 11.77 -19.49 2.41
C TYR A 454 11.43 -18.30 3.32
N PRO A 455 12.39 -17.55 3.89
CA PRO A 455 12.11 -16.33 4.65
C PRO A 455 11.22 -15.30 3.94
N ALA A 456 11.21 -15.25 2.60
CA ALA A 456 10.29 -14.39 1.84
C ALA A 456 8.82 -14.64 2.22
N GLY A 457 8.52 -15.90 2.54
CA GLY A 457 7.20 -16.40 2.91
C GLY A 457 6.66 -15.87 4.24
N GLY A 458 7.51 -15.33 5.11
CA GLY A 458 7.06 -14.60 6.31
C GLY A 458 6.24 -13.35 5.98
N SER A 459 6.46 -12.76 4.81
CA SER A 459 5.69 -11.62 4.28
C SER A 459 4.54 -12.04 3.36
N LEU A 460 4.24 -13.34 3.28
CA LEU A 460 3.15 -13.92 2.49
C LEU A 460 2.14 -14.66 3.39
N PRO A 461 1.42 -13.96 4.29
CA PRO A 461 0.61 -14.62 5.30
C PRO A 461 -0.67 -15.21 4.70
N TYR A 462 -0.65 -16.51 4.41
CA TYR A 462 -1.83 -17.33 4.15
C TYR A 462 -1.78 -18.58 5.03
N GLY A 463 -2.55 -18.61 6.11
CA GLY A 463 -2.48 -19.69 7.11
C GLY A 463 -3.23 -20.95 6.67
N ILE A 464 -2.75 -22.12 7.08
CA ILE A 464 -3.34 -23.42 6.74
C ILE A 464 -4.80 -23.52 7.17
N GLN A 465 -5.14 -22.98 8.35
CA GLN A 465 -6.51 -22.97 8.89
C GLN A 465 -7.48 -22.20 8.00
N THR A 466 -7.00 -21.18 7.28
CA THR A 466 -7.81 -20.47 6.29
C THR A 466 -7.83 -21.22 4.97
N ALA A 467 -6.67 -21.73 4.52
CA ALA A 467 -6.54 -22.38 3.21
C ALA A 467 -7.40 -23.64 3.08
N GLU A 468 -7.42 -24.50 4.10
CA GLU A 468 -8.18 -25.76 4.09
C GLU A 468 -9.69 -25.55 3.98
N LYS A 469 -10.21 -24.42 4.49
CA LYS A 469 -11.63 -24.05 4.41
C LYS A 469 -12.05 -23.60 3.00
N GLN A 470 -11.11 -23.39 2.08
CA GLN A 470 -11.38 -22.78 0.77
C GLN A 470 -10.48 -23.31 -0.36
N ASN A 471 -10.22 -24.62 -0.42
CA ASN A 471 -9.41 -25.23 -1.50
C ASN A 471 -9.94 -24.94 -2.92
N TRP A 472 -11.25 -24.67 -3.06
CA TRP A 472 -11.87 -24.25 -4.31
C TRP A 472 -11.21 -22.99 -4.91
N LEU A 473 -10.62 -22.13 -4.08
CA LEU A 473 -9.98 -20.89 -4.51
C LEU A 473 -8.69 -21.15 -5.27
N HIS A 474 -7.98 -22.25 -4.98
CA HIS A 474 -6.63 -22.47 -5.51
C HIS A 474 -6.64 -22.76 -7.02
N SER A 475 -7.78 -23.14 -7.59
CA SER A 475 -7.96 -23.31 -9.05
C SER A 475 -7.86 -21.99 -9.83
N TYR A 476 -8.00 -20.84 -9.15
CA TYR A 476 -7.84 -19.51 -9.74
C TYR A 476 -6.39 -19.01 -9.68
N PHE A 477 -5.48 -19.75 -9.04
CA PHE A 477 -4.13 -19.27 -8.76
C PHE A 477 -3.18 -19.41 -9.93
N HIS A 478 -2.47 -18.32 -10.18
CA HIS A 478 -1.45 -18.15 -11.19
C HIS A 478 -0.13 -17.81 -10.50
N LYS A 479 0.98 -18.28 -11.08
CA LYS A 479 2.33 -18.10 -10.55
C LYS A 479 2.73 -16.63 -10.55
N TRP A 480 3.64 -16.29 -9.64
CA TRP A 480 4.37 -15.05 -9.75
C TRP A 480 5.44 -15.17 -10.85
N SER A 481 5.38 -14.28 -11.85
CA SER A 481 6.39 -14.11 -12.89
C SER A 481 6.51 -12.64 -13.24
N ALA A 482 7.73 -12.10 -13.31
CA ALA A 482 7.97 -10.70 -13.56
C ALA A 482 9.29 -10.49 -14.34
N GLU A 483 9.47 -11.23 -15.42
CA GLU A 483 10.62 -11.09 -16.32
C GLU A 483 10.67 -9.70 -16.96
N THR A 484 9.51 -9.10 -17.25
CA THR A 484 9.37 -7.72 -17.75
C THR A 484 10.12 -6.68 -16.90
N SER A 485 10.21 -6.92 -15.59
CA SER A 485 10.87 -6.05 -14.61
C SER A 485 12.09 -6.70 -13.95
N GLY A 486 12.47 -7.92 -14.35
CA GLY A 486 13.58 -8.68 -13.78
C GLY A 486 13.37 -9.12 -12.33
N ARG A 487 12.11 -9.31 -11.92
CA ARG A 487 11.68 -9.48 -10.53
C ARG A 487 10.96 -10.80 -10.23
N SER A 488 11.01 -11.80 -11.12
CA SER A 488 10.41 -13.12 -10.86
C SER A 488 10.92 -13.78 -9.57
N ARG A 489 12.16 -13.48 -9.17
CA ARG A 489 12.75 -13.96 -7.91
C ARG A 489 12.60 -13.00 -6.73
N ALA A 490 12.06 -11.80 -6.93
CA ALA A 490 11.77 -10.84 -5.88
C ALA A 490 10.29 -10.95 -5.49
N MET A 491 10.00 -11.63 -4.38
CA MET A 491 8.61 -11.98 -4.01
C MET A 491 7.72 -10.74 -3.89
N PRO A 492 6.46 -10.83 -4.34
CA PRO A 492 5.57 -9.68 -4.36
C PRO A 492 5.04 -9.40 -2.95
N HIS A 493 5.30 -8.18 -2.49
CA HIS A 493 4.53 -7.58 -1.40
C HIS A 493 3.69 -6.39 -1.90
N ILE A 494 3.84 -6.00 -3.17
CA ILE A 494 2.86 -5.19 -3.90
C ILE A 494 1.51 -5.92 -4.00
N LYS A 495 0.42 -5.15 -4.06
CA LYS A 495 -0.93 -5.63 -4.39
C LYS A 495 -1.49 -4.78 -5.52
N THR A 496 -1.96 -5.43 -6.57
CA THR A 496 -2.49 -4.76 -7.76
C THR A 496 -3.75 -5.43 -8.27
N TYR A 497 -4.62 -4.63 -8.87
CA TYR A 497 -5.83 -5.10 -9.55
C TYR A 497 -5.94 -4.39 -10.88
N MET A 498 -6.36 -5.09 -11.93
CA MET A 498 -6.51 -4.50 -13.26
C MET A 498 -7.48 -5.27 -14.13
N ARG A 499 -7.84 -4.65 -15.27
CA ARG A 499 -8.76 -5.21 -16.25
C ARG A 499 -8.13 -5.25 -17.64
N PRO A 500 -7.35 -6.28 -17.98
CA PRO A 500 -6.72 -6.41 -19.30
C PRO A 500 -7.72 -6.68 -20.41
N SER A 501 -7.31 -6.40 -21.64
CA SER A 501 -7.96 -6.91 -22.85
C SER A 501 -7.77 -8.43 -22.97
N PRO A 502 -8.56 -9.14 -23.81
CA PRO A 502 -8.47 -10.60 -23.95
C PRO A 502 -7.08 -11.11 -24.39
N ASP A 503 -6.34 -10.29 -25.13
CA ASP A 503 -4.97 -10.54 -25.60
C ASP A 503 -3.89 -9.94 -24.67
N PHE A 504 -4.30 -9.32 -23.56
CA PHE A 504 -3.45 -8.65 -22.57
C PHE A 504 -2.58 -7.50 -23.10
N SER A 505 -2.89 -6.97 -24.28
CA SER A 505 -2.15 -5.85 -24.90
C SER A 505 -2.54 -4.48 -24.35
N ASN A 506 -3.74 -4.36 -23.77
CA ASN A 506 -4.28 -3.14 -23.18
C ASN A 506 -4.89 -3.42 -21.80
N ILE A 507 -5.07 -2.39 -20.98
CA ILE A 507 -5.80 -2.43 -19.71
C ILE A 507 -6.81 -1.28 -19.65
N ALA A 508 -8.02 -1.57 -19.16
CA ALA A 508 -9.08 -0.57 -18.98
C ALA A 508 -8.89 0.26 -17.70
N TRP A 509 -8.16 -0.27 -16.72
CA TRP A 509 -7.78 0.42 -15.49
C TRP A 509 -6.69 -0.36 -14.74
N PHE A 510 -5.99 0.33 -13.85
CA PHE A 510 -5.00 -0.27 -12.95
C PHE A 510 -5.12 0.32 -11.54
N LEU A 511 -5.02 -0.52 -10.52
CA LEU A 511 -5.01 -0.15 -9.12
C LEU A 511 -3.78 -0.72 -8.46
N VAL A 512 -3.03 0.12 -7.72
CA VAL A 512 -2.04 -0.31 -6.73
C VAL A 512 -2.55 0.09 -5.34
N THR A 513 -2.48 -0.83 -4.38
CA THR A 513 -3.11 -0.65 -3.07
C THR A 513 -2.40 -1.43 -1.98
N SER A 514 -2.70 -1.14 -0.72
CA SER A 514 -2.37 -2.01 0.40
C SER A 514 -3.32 -3.22 0.53
N ALA A 515 -4.54 -3.14 -0.05
CA ALA A 515 -5.57 -4.16 0.13
C ALA A 515 -5.20 -5.52 -0.48
N ASN A 516 -5.10 -6.54 0.38
CA ASN A 516 -4.99 -7.95 -0.01
C ASN A 516 -6.36 -8.54 -0.38
N LEU A 517 -6.39 -9.79 -0.86
CA LEU A 517 -7.65 -10.51 -1.14
C LEU A 517 -8.35 -10.94 0.17
N SER A 518 -9.08 -10.02 0.79
CA SER A 518 -9.82 -10.29 2.02
C SER A 518 -11.07 -9.41 2.18
N LYS A 519 -12.08 -9.96 2.85
CA LYS A 519 -13.28 -9.22 3.28
C LYS A 519 -12.95 -8.09 4.25
N ALA A 520 -11.92 -8.26 5.09
CA ALA A 520 -11.50 -7.25 6.05
C ALA A 520 -11.01 -5.95 5.38
N ALA A 521 -10.27 -6.10 4.27
CA ALA A 521 -9.73 -5.01 3.47
C ALA A 521 -10.77 -4.39 2.53
N TRP A 522 -11.49 -5.21 1.78
CA TRP A 522 -12.37 -4.75 0.71
C TRP A 522 -13.81 -4.49 1.14
N GLY A 523 -14.24 -5.08 2.25
CA GLY A 523 -15.60 -5.05 2.76
C GLY A 523 -16.42 -6.27 2.34
N ALA A 524 -17.45 -6.57 3.14
CA ALA A 524 -18.46 -7.58 2.83
C ALA A 524 -19.86 -7.06 3.18
N LEU A 525 -20.85 -7.42 2.37
CA LEU A 525 -22.23 -7.02 2.63
C LEU A 525 -22.80 -7.77 3.85
N GLU A 526 -23.47 -7.02 4.71
CA GLU A 526 -24.26 -7.50 5.85
C GLU A 526 -25.72 -7.03 5.66
N LYS A 527 -26.64 -7.55 6.50
CA LYS A 527 -28.05 -7.11 6.53
C LYS A 527 -28.70 -7.11 5.14
N ASN A 528 -28.64 -8.25 4.44
CA ASN A 528 -29.23 -8.45 3.12
C ASN A 528 -28.79 -7.40 2.07
N GLY A 529 -27.50 -7.01 2.07
CA GLY A 529 -26.95 -6.08 1.07
C GLY A 529 -27.12 -4.60 1.38
N THR A 530 -27.77 -4.25 2.50
CA THR A 530 -28.02 -2.85 2.88
C THR A 530 -26.83 -2.19 3.58
N GLN A 531 -25.88 -2.98 4.10
CA GLN A 531 -24.74 -2.51 4.87
C GLN A 531 -23.43 -3.11 4.32
N LEU A 532 -22.40 -2.29 4.15
CA LEU A 532 -21.04 -2.75 3.85
C LEU A 532 -20.19 -2.69 5.12
N MET A 533 -19.65 -3.80 5.57
CA MET A 533 -18.78 -3.86 6.75
C MET A 533 -17.33 -4.01 6.33
N ILE A 534 -16.47 -3.12 6.81
CA ILE A 534 -15.01 -3.10 6.59
C ILE A 534 -14.33 -3.16 7.96
N ARG A 535 -13.24 -3.93 8.08
CA ARG A 535 -12.52 -4.11 9.35
C ARG A 535 -11.21 -3.33 9.41
N SER A 536 -10.60 -3.05 8.27
CA SER A 536 -9.22 -2.56 8.19
C SER A 536 -9.09 -1.19 7.52
N TYR A 537 -7.99 -0.49 7.83
CA TYR A 537 -7.57 0.67 7.07
C TYR A 537 -6.71 0.25 5.88
N GLU A 538 -7.14 0.58 4.67
CA GLU A 538 -6.40 0.34 3.43
C GLU A 538 -6.38 1.61 2.58
N LEU A 539 -5.40 1.73 1.68
CA LEU A 539 -5.33 2.85 0.76
C LEU A 539 -4.64 2.44 -0.54
N GLY A 540 -5.14 2.96 -1.66
CA GLY A 540 -4.56 2.79 -2.98
C GLY A 540 -4.98 3.89 -3.94
N VAL A 541 -4.37 3.86 -5.13
CA VAL A 541 -4.65 4.81 -6.21
C VAL A 541 -5.07 4.07 -7.48
N LEU A 542 -6.18 4.52 -8.07
CA LEU A 542 -6.74 3.99 -9.30
C LEU A 542 -6.35 4.89 -10.48
N PHE A 543 -5.75 4.28 -11.48
CA PHE A 543 -5.45 4.86 -12.78
C PHE A 543 -6.59 4.52 -13.74
N LEU A 544 -7.31 5.55 -14.18
CA LEU A 544 -8.34 5.43 -15.21
C LEU A 544 -7.87 6.15 -16.48
N PRO A 545 -7.98 5.52 -17.67
CA PRO A 545 -7.62 6.14 -18.95
C PRO A 545 -8.25 7.52 -19.15
N SER A 546 -9.51 7.71 -18.72
CA SER A 546 -10.24 8.97 -18.83
C SER A 546 -9.54 10.14 -18.11
N ALA A 547 -8.88 9.91 -16.97
CA ALA A 547 -8.12 10.95 -16.26
C ALA A 547 -6.83 11.37 -17.00
N PHE A 548 -6.42 10.61 -18.01
CA PHE A 548 -5.28 10.88 -18.88
C PHE A 548 -5.70 11.21 -20.33
N GLY A 549 -7.01 11.37 -20.59
CA GLY A 549 -7.53 11.64 -21.94
C GLY A 549 -7.40 10.45 -22.90
N LEU A 550 -7.46 9.22 -22.38
CA LEU A 550 -7.32 7.97 -23.12
C LEU A 550 -8.56 7.08 -22.92
N ASP A 551 -8.77 6.12 -23.83
CA ASP A 551 -9.83 5.10 -23.69
C ASP A 551 -9.34 3.83 -22.97
N SER A 552 -8.07 3.49 -23.17
CA SER A 552 -7.38 2.38 -22.50
C SER A 552 -5.89 2.70 -22.40
N PHE A 553 -5.17 1.96 -21.55
CA PHE A 553 -3.71 2.03 -21.54
C PHE A 553 -3.12 0.83 -22.28
N ARG A 554 -2.17 1.08 -23.17
CA ARG A 554 -1.38 0.01 -23.78
C ARG A 554 -0.43 -0.58 -22.73
N VAL A 555 -0.29 -1.89 -22.65
CA VAL A 555 0.65 -2.51 -21.72
C VAL A 555 2.08 -2.35 -22.24
N LYS A 556 2.95 -1.80 -21.39
CA LYS A 556 4.38 -1.67 -21.70
C LYS A 556 5.05 -3.05 -21.75
N GLN A 557 5.69 -3.37 -22.87
CA GLN A 557 6.30 -4.70 -23.10
C GLN A 557 7.48 -5.02 -22.16
N LYS A 558 8.26 -4.01 -21.78
CA LYS A 558 9.33 -4.10 -20.78
C LYS A 558 9.20 -2.95 -19.81
N PHE A 559 9.13 -3.23 -18.51
CA PHE A 559 8.91 -2.19 -17.49
C PHE A 559 9.93 -1.04 -17.59
N PHE A 560 11.23 -1.36 -17.68
CA PHE A 560 12.34 -0.39 -17.72
C PHE A 560 12.81 0.02 -19.13
N SER A 561 12.09 -0.31 -20.21
CA SER A 561 12.52 0.17 -21.54
C SER A 561 12.23 1.66 -21.73
N GLY A 562 13.19 2.39 -22.28
CA GLY A 562 13.12 3.85 -22.47
C GLY A 562 12.27 4.35 -23.64
N ASN A 563 11.60 3.50 -24.41
CA ASN A 563 10.70 3.97 -25.47
C ASN A 563 9.47 4.63 -24.82
N GLN A 564 9.47 5.97 -24.86
CA GLN A 564 8.43 6.84 -24.32
C GLN A 564 7.27 6.95 -25.31
N GLU A 565 6.40 5.95 -25.32
CA GLU A 565 5.03 6.17 -25.80
C GLU A 565 4.20 6.61 -24.59
N SER A 566 3.73 7.87 -24.59
CA SER A 566 3.02 8.52 -23.48
C SER A 566 1.74 7.80 -23.02
N ALA A 567 1.28 6.78 -23.74
CA ALA A 567 0.07 6.00 -23.46
C ALA A 567 0.34 4.56 -22.97
N THR A 568 1.59 4.22 -22.62
CA THR A 568 1.95 2.85 -22.19
C THR A 568 2.06 2.70 -20.66
N PHE A 569 1.18 1.91 -20.05
CA PHE A 569 1.20 1.67 -18.61
C PHE A 569 2.23 0.59 -18.23
N PRO A 570 3.11 0.85 -17.25
CA PRO A 570 4.17 -0.07 -16.84
C PRO A 570 3.64 -1.15 -15.87
N VAL A 571 2.97 -2.19 -16.40
CA VAL A 571 2.57 -3.35 -15.59
C VAL A 571 3.82 -4.08 -15.08
N PRO A 572 3.94 -4.38 -13.77
CA PRO A 572 5.21 -4.80 -13.18
C PRO A 572 5.52 -6.30 -13.25
N TYR A 573 4.58 -7.11 -13.72
CA TYR A 573 4.66 -8.57 -13.85
C TYR A 573 4.17 -9.01 -15.23
N ASP A 574 4.44 -10.27 -15.58
CA ASP A 574 4.21 -10.78 -16.92
C ASP A 574 2.73 -11.06 -17.20
N LEU A 575 2.32 -10.86 -18.46
CA LEU A 575 0.99 -11.20 -18.97
C LEU A 575 1.12 -12.04 -20.25
N PRO A 576 0.22 -13.02 -20.49
CA PRO A 576 -0.86 -13.46 -19.60
C PRO A 576 -0.31 -14.16 -18.33
N PRO A 577 -1.04 -14.15 -17.20
CA PRO A 577 -0.63 -14.90 -16.01
C PRO A 577 -0.55 -16.40 -16.29
N GLU A 578 0.49 -17.08 -15.80
CA GLU A 578 0.65 -18.53 -15.95
C GLU A 578 -0.09 -19.27 -14.83
N LEU A 579 -1.04 -20.14 -15.17
CA LEU A 579 -1.76 -20.96 -14.20
C LEU A 579 -0.80 -21.87 -13.42
N TYR A 580 -1.12 -22.17 -12.17
CA TYR A 580 -0.42 -23.21 -11.41
C TYR A 580 -0.41 -24.55 -12.16
N GLY A 581 0.74 -25.22 -12.16
CA GLY A 581 0.84 -26.60 -12.61
C GLY A 581 0.20 -27.56 -11.60
N SER A 582 -0.03 -28.81 -12.00
CA SER A 582 -0.69 -29.82 -11.16
C SER A 582 0.04 -30.10 -9.82
N LYS A 583 1.35 -29.86 -9.78
CA LYS A 583 2.21 -30.02 -8.60
C LYS A 583 2.38 -28.74 -7.79
N ASP A 584 2.02 -27.58 -8.34
CA ASP A 584 2.14 -26.32 -7.62
C ASP A 584 1.13 -26.26 -6.48
N ARG A 585 1.53 -25.61 -5.40
CA ARG A 585 0.69 -25.31 -4.25
C ARG A 585 0.90 -23.85 -3.87
N PRO A 586 -0.13 -23.17 -3.34
CA PRO A 586 0.07 -21.83 -2.81
C PRO A 586 1.07 -21.89 -1.65
N TRP A 587 1.85 -20.83 -1.49
CA TRP A 587 2.60 -20.64 -0.26
C TRP A 587 1.65 -20.55 0.94
N ILE A 588 1.90 -21.37 1.96
CA ILE A 588 1.19 -21.40 3.24
C ILE A 588 2.24 -21.24 4.34
N TRP A 589 2.21 -20.09 5.03
CA TRP A 589 3.36 -19.66 5.83
C TRP A 589 3.57 -20.47 7.12
N ASN A 590 2.54 -21.13 7.65
CA ASN A 590 2.60 -21.81 8.95
C ASN A 590 2.57 -23.34 8.86
N ILE A 591 3.06 -23.93 7.76
CA ILE A 591 3.33 -25.37 7.63
C ILE A 591 4.79 -25.60 7.22
N PRO A 592 5.41 -26.73 7.55
CA PRO A 592 6.80 -26.99 7.21
C PRO A 592 7.01 -27.34 5.72
N TYR A 593 8.12 -26.86 5.14
CA TYR A 593 8.64 -27.28 3.84
C TYR A 593 10.06 -27.84 3.99
N VAL A 594 10.15 -29.17 4.08
CA VAL A 594 11.39 -29.90 4.42
C VAL A 594 11.89 -30.85 3.33
N LYS A 595 11.22 -30.87 2.16
CA LYS A 595 11.52 -31.81 1.07
C LYS A 595 12.60 -31.32 0.10
N ALA A 596 12.79 -30.01 -0.01
CA ALA A 596 13.78 -29.41 -0.88
C ALA A 596 14.29 -28.12 -0.23
N PRO A 597 15.62 -27.87 -0.23
CA PRO A 597 16.15 -26.63 0.32
C PRO A 597 15.78 -25.42 -0.55
N ASP A 598 15.76 -24.25 0.06
CA ASP A 598 15.66 -22.96 -0.65
C ASP A 598 16.99 -22.52 -1.28
N THR A 599 16.98 -21.34 -1.90
CA THR A 599 18.17 -20.67 -2.48
C THR A 599 19.37 -20.59 -1.52
N HIS A 600 19.15 -20.61 -0.21
CA HIS A 600 20.18 -20.48 0.82
C HIS A 600 20.51 -21.81 1.52
N GLY A 601 20.01 -22.93 1.00
CA GLY A 601 20.25 -24.26 1.59
C GLY A 601 19.38 -24.59 2.80
N ASN A 602 18.38 -23.76 3.12
CA ASN A 602 17.55 -23.88 4.31
C ASN A 602 16.21 -24.56 4.04
N MET A 603 15.62 -25.12 5.09
CA MET A 603 14.24 -25.60 5.11
C MET A 603 13.35 -24.59 5.83
N TRP A 604 12.04 -24.65 5.59
CA TRP A 604 11.06 -23.86 6.34
C TRP A 604 10.42 -24.72 7.43
N VAL A 605 10.60 -24.34 8.68
CA VAL A 605 9.98 -25.00 9.84
C VAL A 605 9.42 -23.91 10.75
N PRO A 606 8.19 -23.44 10.48
CA PRO A 606 7.56 -22.43 11.33
C PRO A 606 7.27 -23.03 12.71
N SER A 607 7.33 -22.17 13.73
CA SER A 607 7.12 -22.55 15.14
C SER A 607 5.69 -22.97 15.45
#